data_AF-A0A3D5CF12-F1
#
_entry.id   AF-A0A3D5CF12-F1
#
_cell.length_a   1.000
_cell.length_b   1.000
_cell.length_c   1.000
_cell.angle_alpha   90.00
_cell.angle_beta   90.00
_cell.angle_gamma   90.00
#
_symmetry.space_group_name_H-M   'P 1'
#
loop_
_entity.id
_entity.type
_entity.pdbx_description
1 polymer ?
#
loop_
_entity_poly.entity_id
_entity_poly.type
_entity_poly.pdbx_seq_one_letter_code
_entity_poly.pdbx_strand_id
1 'polypeptide(L)'
;CTEVCSIHIRSSSEPDQIVASAVFADGAAAAVVTAKSPESSGPRELAAPSRGLELTGFTTALTTDGEQDMAWIIGDHGFEMTLTGNVPRIVGREVRAALAPVLERTGAIDQWVV
;
A
#
# COMPACT_ATOMS: atom_id res chain seq x y z
N CYS A 1 -4.84 7.01 7.03
CA CYS A 1 -3.40 7.21 6.80
C CYS A 1 -3.15 8.66 6.43
N THR A 2 -2.06 9.23 6.89
CA THR A 2 -1.58 10.56 6.49
C THR A 2 -0.10 10.40 6.22
N GLU A 3 0.31 10.69 4.99
CA GLU A 3 1.70 10.64 4.54
C GLU A 3 2.11 12.04 4.10
N VAL A 4 3.29 12.49 4.54
CA VAL A 4 3.88 13.78 4.17
C VAL A 4 5.27 13.53 3.59
N CYS A 5 5.32 12.88 2.43
CA CYS A 5 6.58 12.47 1.81
C CYS A 5 7.45 13.66 1.36
N SER A 6 6.88 14.84 1.16
CA SER A 6 7.61 16.05 0.79
C SER A 6 8.69 16.45 1.81
N ILE A 7 8.54 16.03 3.08
CA ILE A 7 9.57 16.25 4.12
C ILE A 7 10.86 15.47 3.85
N HIS A 8 10.83 14.45 2.99
CA HIS A 8 11.98 13.62 2.66
C HIS A 8 12.60 13.95 1.30
N ILE A 9 12.04 14.91 0.54
CA ILE A 9 12.58 15.29 -0.77
C ILE A 9 13.99 15.86 -0.61
N ARG A 10 14.94 15.30 -1.38
CA ARG A 10 16.32 15.78 -1.46
C ARG A 10 16.64 16.14 -2.91
N SER A 11 17.29 17.28 -3.12
CA SER A 11 17.89 17.59 -4.41
C SER A 11 19.11 16.68 -4.61
N SER A 12 19.06 15.81 -5.62
CA SER A 12 20.12 14.84 -5.90
C SER A 12 20.27 14.65 -7.41
N SER A 13 21.49 14.35 -7.84
CA SER A 13 21.79 13.89 -9.21
C SER A 13 21.80 12.38 -9.35
N GLU A 14 21.65 11.63 -8.24
CA GLU A 14 21.64 10.17 -8.25
C GLU A 14 20.31 9.64 -8.82
N PRO A 15 20.32 8.76 -9.84
CA PRO A 15 19.11 8.29 -10.51
C PRO A 15 18.06 7.68 -9.56
N ASP A 16 18.48 6.86 -8.61
CA ASP A 16 17.56 6.21 -7.65
C ASP A 16 16.87 7.24 -6.75
N GLN A 17 17.56 8.31 -6.36
CA GLN A 17 16.98 9.41 -5.57
C GLN A 17 16.02 10.26 -6.39
N ILE A 18 16.28 10.43 -7.68
CA ILE A 18 15.37 11.11 -8.62
C ILE A 18 14.08 10.28 -8.77
N VAL A 19 14.19 8.96 -8.95
CA VAL A 19 13.03 8.06 -9.04
C VAL A 19 12.22 8.10 -7.75
N ALA A 20 12.88 7.97 -6.59
CA ALA A 20 12.22 8.07 -5.29
C ALA A 20 11.47 9.41 -5.14
N SER A 21 12.12 10.53 -5.47
CA SER A 21 11.51 11.86 -5.37
C SER A 21 10.37 12.09 -6.37
N ALA A 22 10.33 11.35 -7.49
CA ALA A 22 9.29 11.48 -8.51
C ALA A 22 8.01 10.67 -8.23
N VAL A 23 8.11 9.60 -7.43
CA VAL A 23 6.96 8.71 -7.17
C VAL A 23 6.18 9.06 -5.90
N PHE A 24 6.79 9.77 -4.95
CA PHE A 24 6.15 10.10 -3.68
C PHE A 24 5.47 11.47 -3.70
N ALA A 25 4.34 11.56 -2.99
CA ALA A 25 3.57 12.79 -2.82
C ALA A 25 2.88 12.80 -1.45
N ASP A 26 2.49 13.98 -0.98
CA ASP A 26 1.73 14.12 0.27
C ASP A 26 0.27 13.70 0.06
N GLY A 27 -0.34 13.04 1.05
CA GLY A 27 -1.72 12.59 0.95
C GLY A 27 -2.30 12.10 2.27
N ALA A 28 -3.63 12.18 2.40
CA ALA A 28 -4.34 11.63 3.54
C ALA A 28 -5.64 10.95 3.10
N ALA A 29 -5.97 9.84 3.76
CA ALA A 29 -7.20 9.09 3.56
C ALA A 29 -7.73 8.55 4.89
N ALA A 30 -9.05 8.47 5.02
CA ALA A 30 -9.72 7.91 6.18
C ALA A 30 -10.89 7.01 5.74
N ALA A 31 -11.17 5.98 6.53
CA ALA A 31 -12.29 5.07 6.32
C ALA A 31 -12.98 4.78 7.65
N VAL A 32 -14.30 4.57 7.61
CA VAL A 32 -15.07 4.08 8.76
C VAL A 32 -15.20 2.57 8.61
N VAL A 33 -14.65 1.83 9.57
CA VAL A 33 -14.74 0.37 9.62
C VAL A 33 -15.72 -0.02 10.72
N THR A 34 -16.64 -0.94 10.42
CA THR A 34 -17.65 -1.40 11.36
C THR A 34 -17.95 -2.88 11.16
N ALA A 35 -18.34 -3.56 12.24
CA ALA A 35 -18.86 -4.93 12.20
C ALA A 35 -20.37 -4.97 11.93
N LYS A 36 -21.05 -3.82 11.79
CA LYS A 36 -22.49 -3.76 11.49
C LYS A 36 -22.73 -4.22 10.05
N SER A 37 -23.63 -5.18 9.88
CA SER A 37 -24.08 -5.60 8.55
C SER A 37 -24.74 -4.42 7.82
N PRO A 38 -24.50 -4.23 6.50
CA PRO A 38 -25.16 -3.21 5.69
C PRO A 38 -26.69 -3.19 5.86
N GLU A 39 -27.27 -4.36 6.13
CA GLU A 39 -28.71 -4.60 6.28
C GLU A 39 -29.28 -4.18 7.64
N SER A 40 -28.42 -3.95 8.65
CA SER A 40 -28.81 -3.55 10.01
C SER A 40 -29.03 -2.04 10.18
N SER A 41 -28.90 -1.27 9.10
CA SER A 41 -29.20 0.16 9.11
C SER A 41 -30.71 0.36 8.97
N GLY A 42 -31.35 0.83 10.04
CA GLY A 42 -32.77 1.24 10.04
C GLY A 42 -33.08 2.30 8.97
N PRO A 43 -34.34 2.76 8.83
CA PRO A 43 -34.75 3.65 7.75
C PRO A 43 -33.86 4.91 7.71
N ARG A 44 -32.99 5.01 6.70
CA ARG A 44 -32.04 6.13 6.53
C ARG A 44 -32.78 7.33 5.93
N GLU A 45 -32.70 8.48 6.60
CA GLU A 45 -33.18 9.78 6.12
C GLU A 45 -32.35 10.32 4.93
N LEU A 46 -31.19 9.72 4.64
CA LEU A 46 -30.42 9.93 3.41
C LEU A 46 -30.24 8.59 2.68
N ALA A 47 -31.09 8.37 1.68
CA ALA A 47 -31.05 7.22 0.78
C ALA A 47 -29.84 7.30 -0.17
N ALA A 48 -28.66 6.93 0.31
CA ALA A 48 -27.55 6.52 -0.56
C ALA A 48 -27.35 4.99 -0.40
N PRO A 49 -27.25 4.23 -1.50
CA PRO A 49 -27.00 2.80 -1.42
C PRO A 49 -25.69 2.55 -0.64
N SER A 50 -25.77 1.68 0.38
CA SER A 50 -24.65 1.27 1.22
C SER A 50 -23.61 0.49 0.42
N ARG A 51 -22.79 1.17 -0.40
CA ARG A 51 -21.67 0.56 -1.12
C ARG A 51 -20.46 0.42 -0.19
N GLY A 52 -20.60 -0.39 0.86
CA GLY A 52 -19.49 -0.79 1.73
C GLY A 52 -18.71 -1.93 1.09
N LEU A 53 -17.40 -2.00 1.37
CA LEU A 53 -16.57 -3.16 1.05
C LEU A 53 -16.53 -4.07 2.28
N GLU A 54 -16.78 -5.36 2.07
CA GLU A 54 -16.62 -6.38 3.11
C GLU A 54 -15.17 -6.86 3.16
N LEU A 55 -14.57 -6.86 4.35
CA LEU A 55 -13.22 -7.37 4.57
C LEU A 55 -13.31 -8.84 4.96
N THR A 56 -13.05 -9.74 4.00
CA THR A 56 -13.21 -11.20 4.18
C THR A 56 -11.95 -11.90 4.68
N GLY A 57 -10.80 -11.23 4.66
CA GLY A 57 -9.55 -11.77 5.19
C GLY A 57 -8.33 -10.87 4.90
N PHE A 58 -7.21 -11.20 5.55
CA PHE A 58 -5.95 -10.48 5.42
C PHE A 58 -4.81 -11.48 5.23
N THR A 59 -3.76 -11.06 4.52
CA THR A 59 -2.51 -11.83 4.39
C THR A 59 -1.33 -10.89 4.29
N THR A 60 -0.16 -11.38 4.71
CA THR A 60 1.12 -10.69 4.56
C THR A 60 2.17 -11.74 4.22
N ALA A 61 3.12 -11.39 3.35
CA ALA A 61 4.27 -12.22 3.02
C ALA A 61 5.55 -11.39 3.14
N LEU A 62 6.66 -12.04 3.49
CA LEU A 62 7.99 -11.45 3.51
C LEU A 62 8.87 -12.17 2.49
N THR A 63 9.69 -11.39 1.78
CA THR A 63 10.75 -11.88 0.90
C THR A 63 12.08 -11.80 1.65
N THR A 64 13.00 -12.71 1.35
CA THR A 64 14.39 -12.67 1.86
C THR A 64 15.31 -11.82 1.00
N ASP A 65 14.78 -11.18 -0.04
CA ASP A 65 15.48 -10.31 -0.99
C ASP A 65 14.84 -8.91 -0.97
N GLY A 66 15.63 -7.86 -1.14
CA GLY A 66 15.15 -6.48 -1.21
C GLY A 66 15.45 -5.58 0.00
N GLU A 67 16.09 -6.09 1.05
CA GLU A 67 16.43 -5.31 2.25
C GLU A 67 17.27 -4.07 1.92
N GLN A 68 18.21 -4.18 0.98
CA GLN A 68 19.05 -3.07 0.52
C GLN A 68 18.42 -2.27 -0.63
N ASP A 69 17.34 -2.77 -1.22
CA ASP A 69 16.68 -2.16 -2.38
C ASP A 69 15.58 -1.17 -1.96
N MET A 70 14.94 -1.41 -0.81
CA MET A 70 13.97 -0.52 -0.19
C MET A 70 14.25 -0.40 1.30
N ALA A 71 14.91 0.68 1.69
CA ALA A 71 15.35 0.89 3.07
C ALA A 71 15.15 2.34 3.51
N TRP A 72 15.14 2.53 4.82
CA TRP A 72 15.28 3.85 5.42
C TRP A 72 16.20 3.76 6.63
N ILE A 73 17.06 4.77 6.77
CA ILE A 73 17.84 4.98 7.99
C ILE A 73 17.49 6.36 8.56
N ILE A 74 17.51 6.48 9.88
CA ILE A 74 17.35 7.78 10.54
C ILE A 74 18.74 8.40 10.68
N GLY A 75 18.98 9.50 9.98
CA GLY A 75 20.19 10.30 10.12
C GLY A 75 19.94 11.61 10.85
N ASP A 76 20.98 12.45 10.95
CA ASP A 76 20.94 13.74 11.63
C ASP A 76 20.00 14.77 10.97
N HIS A 77 19.61 14.51 9.71
CA HIS A 77 18.76 15.37 8.89
C HIS A 77 17.43 14.69 8.51
N GLY A 78 16.98 13.73 9.32
CA GLY A 78 15.74 12.99 9.10
C GLY A 78 15.96 11.65 8.40
N PHE A 79 14.93 11.15 7.74
CA PHE A 79 14.94 9.83 7.12
C PHE A 79 15.68 9.88 5.78
N GLU A 80 16.58 8.93 5.58
CA GLU A 80 17.30 8.71 4.33
C GLU A 80 16.75 7.47 3.66
N MET A 81 16.02 7.69 2.57
CA MET A 81 15.36 6.62 1.84
C MET A 81 16.27 6.06 0.75
N THR A 82 16.30 4.74 0.64
CA THR A 82 16.82 4.01 -0.51
C THR A 82 15.64 3.36 -1.22
N LEU A 83 15.50 3.64 -2.51
CA LEU A 83 14.53 2.97 -3.38
C LEU A 83 15.18 2.75 -4.74
N THR A 84 15.72 1.56 -4.95
CA THR A 84 16.41 1.22 -6.19
C THR A 84 15.41 0.81 -7.27
N GLY A 85 15.81 0.93 -8.55
CA GLY A 85 15.03 0.41 -9.67
C GLY A 85 14.82 -1.12 -9.68
N ASN A 86 15.42 -1.86 -8.73
CA ASN A 86 15.32 -3.31 -8.62
C ASN A 86 14.04 -3.78 -7.89
N VAL A 87 13.41 -2.91 -7.08
CA VAL A 87 12.20 -3.25 -6.30
C VAL A 87 11.07 -3.82 -7.18
N PRO A 88 10.68 -3.23 -8.33
CA PRO A 88 9.62 -3.79 -9.17
C PRO A 88 9.94 -5.21 -9.66
N ARG A 89 11.21 -5.54 -9.90
CA ARG A 89 11.65 -6.88 -10.32
C ARG A 89 11.49 -7.89 -9.20
N ILE A 90 11.84 -7.52 -7.96
CA ILE A 90 11.66 -8.38 -6.78
C ILE A 90 10.17 -8.62 -6.57
N VAL A 91 9.35 -7.57 -6.54
CA VAL A 91 7.89 -7.70 -6.38
C VAL A 91 7.30 -8.59 -7.48
N GLY A 92 7.65 -8.37 -8.74
CA GLY A 92 7.13 -9.18 -9.85
C GLY A 92 7.48 -10.67 -9.77
N ARG A 93 8.63 -11.00 -9.18
CA ARG A 93 9.06 -12.39 -8.95
C ARG A 93 8.29 -13.04 -7.81
N GLU A 94 8.07 -12.32 -6.70
CA GLU A 94 7.50 -12.88 -5.47
C GLU A 94 5.96 -12.81 -5.41
N VAL A 95 5.33 -11.89 -6.15
CA VAL A 95 3.89 -11.58 -6.01
C VAL A 95 2.98 -12.79 -6.18
N ARG A 96 3.31 -13.73 -7.09
CA ARG A 96 2.50 -14.95 -7.29
C ARG A 96 2.48 -15.83 -6.04
N ALA A 97 3.64 -16.04 -5.42
CA ALA A 97 3.74 -16.85 -4.21
C ALA A 97 3.08 -16.13 -3.02
N ALA A 98 3.27 -14.82 -2.91
CA ALA A 98 2.65 -13.99 -1.87
C ALA A 98 1.10 -14.02 -1.94
N LEU A 99 0.53 -14.06 -3.14
CA LEU A 99 -0.93 -14.07 -3.35
C LEU A 99 -1.56 -15.47 -3.33
N ALA A 100 -0.77 -16.56 -3.39
CA ALA A 100 -1.30 -17.92 -3.43
C ALA A 100 -2.30 -18.23 -2.30
N PRO A 101 -2.04 -17.88 -1.01
CA PRO A 101 -2.98 -18.16 0.07
C PRO A 101 -4.33 -17.41 -0.05
N VAL A 102 -4.35 -16.29 -0.77
CA VAL A 102 -5.60 -15.53 -1.03
C VAL A 102 -6.33 -16.14 -2.22
N LEU A 103 -5.63 -16.41 -3.31
CA LEU A 103 -6.21 -16.97 -4.53
C LEU A 103 -6.82 -18.36 -4.29
N GLU A 104 -6.20 -19.18 -3.44
CA GLU A 104 -6.73 -20.48 -3.03
C GLU A 104 -8.06 -20.37 -2.27
N ARG A 105 -8.29 -19.28 -1.51
CA ARG A 105 -9.54 -19.07 -0.76
C ARG A 105 -10.61 -18.39 -1.60
N THR A 106 -10.23 -17.40 -2.41
CA THR A 106 -11.19 -16.49 -3.07
C THR A 106 -11.59 -16.98 -4.47
N GLY A 107 -10.78 -17.82 -5.11
CA GLY A 107 -11.05 -18.28 -6.48
C GLY A 107 -10.80 -17.19 -7.51
N ALA A 108 -11.85 -16.77 -8.23
CA ALA A 108 -11.76 -15.74 -9.27
C ALA A 108 -11.73 -14.33 -8.65
N ILE A 109 -10.90 -13.44 -9.20
CA ILE A 109 -10.80 -12.04 -8.77
C ILE A 109 -11.55 -11.15 -9.76
N ASP A 110 -12.59 -10.47 -9.29
CA ASP A 110 -13.39 -9.56 -10.10
C ASP A 110 -12.65 -8.25 -10.40
N GLN A 111 -11.93 -7.70 -9.41
CA GLN A 111 -11.24 -6.41 -9.47
C GLN A 111 -9.95 -6.43 -8.66
N TRP A 112 -8.94 -5.69 -9.15
CA TRP A 112 -7.68 -5.46 -8.43
C TRP A 112 -7.59 -3.99 -8.03
N VAL A 113 -7.00 -3.72 -6.87
CA VAL A 113 -6.58 -2.40 -6.41
C VAL A 113 -5.12 -2.51 -6.02
N VAL A 114 -4.29 -1.60 -6.53
CA VAL A 114 -2.84 -1.55 -6.29
C VAL A 114 -2.48 -0.12 -5.92
#